data_AF-A0A854Q6Z6-F1
#
_entry.id   AF-A0A854Q6Z6-F1
#
_cell.length_a   1.000
_cell.length_b   1.000
_cell.length_c   1.000
_cell.angle_alpha   90.00
_cell.angle_beta   90.00
_cell.angle_gamma   90.00
#
_symmetry.space_group_name_H-M   'P 1'
#
loop_
_entity.id
_entity.type
_entity.pdbx_description
1 polymer ?
#
loop_
_entity_poly.entity_id
_entity_poly.type
_entity_poly.pdbx_seq_one_letter_code
_entity_poly.pdbx_strand_id
1 'polypeptide(L)'
;MRIPLDVAHSVVRALHTIRDDSSLSDGGNITQTSIQIPSSQPAWAEPLSPNLAAFSIEMDRWPDWAGQKVGEPNEYVNQVLTNLGERTGAMPYLRVGANSEDRATLDLSYEVMNATFPAPTAEVPVPEADHIFIGRDFYALSGNLPDGTPFQWGINLASLNRTETIAQAKLVADTFQGERAHLTANVNLDALEIGNEPDFYADGKKLGAAWTPANYSHTWLDYAQGVSEVIQLGGDGPYLTPGAMAGFETPVWTPEAFFEAGILGDDNIRAVVKQFNQHER
;
A
#
# COMPACT_ATOMS: atom_id res chain seq x y z
N MET A 1 28.26 -22.42 5.55
CA MET A 1 27.55 -23.12 6.63
C MET A 1 26.18 -23.49 6.09
N ARG A 2 25.96 -24.77 5.75
CA ARG A 2 24.73 -25.23 5.09
C ARG A 2 23.65 -25.43 6.15
N ILE A 3 22.53 -24.73 6.02
CA ILE A 3 21.33 -24.98 6.81
C ILE A 3 20.66 -26.23 6.20
N PRO A 4 20.34 -27.28 6.98
CA PRO A 4 19.76 -28.50 6.45
C PRO A 4 18.33 -28.29 5.96
N LEU A 5 18.00 -29.00 4.89
CA LEU A 5 16.69 -29.13 4.27
C LEU A 5 15.76 -29.95 5.19
N ASP A 6 15.27 -29.37 6.29
CA ASP A 6 14.34 -30.08 7.21
C ASP A 6 13.05 -29.30 7.53
N VAL A 7 12.81 -28.16 6.88
CA VAL A 7 11.57 -27.38 7.09
C VAL A 7 10.37 -27.98 6.36
N ALA A 8 10.58 -28.86 5.37
CA ALA A 8 9.49 -29.50 4.62
C ALA A 8 8.81 -30.67 5.35
N HIS A 9 9.35 -31.15 6.48
CA HIS A 9 8.76 -32.29 7.21
C HIS A 9 7.99 -31.92 8.49
N SER A 10 7.97 -30.66 8.94
CA SER A 10 7.24 -30.31 10.17
C SER A 10 5.73 -30.13 9.98
N VAL A 11 5.26 -29.88 8.75
CA VAL A 11 3.82 -29.68 8.46
C VAL A 11 3.06 -31.02 8.38
N VAL A 12 3.75 -32.14 8.12
CA VAL A 12 3.10 -33.47 8.01
C VAL A 12 3.01 -34.20 9.37
N ARG A 13 3.65 -33.68 10.43
CA ARG A 13 3.66 -34.33 11.76
C ARG A 13 2.80 -33.66 12.84
N ALA A 14 1.90 -32.76 12.45
CA ALA A 14 0.88 -32.21 13.35
C ALA A 14 -0.43 -33.03 13.37
N LEU A 15 -0.52 -34.13 12.61
CA LEU A 15 -1.77 -34.91 12.45
C LEU A 15 -1.86 -36.17 13.32
N HIS A 16 -0.93 -36.42 14.25
CA HIS A 16 -0.94 -37.67 15.03
C HIS A 16 -1.01 -37.54 16.55
N THR A 17 -1.53 -36.42 17.05
CA THR A 17 -1.95 -36.31 18.46
C THR A 17 -3.12 -35.33 18.58
N ILE A 18 -4.26 -35.69 17.97
CA ILE A 18 -5.54 -35.28 18.55
C ILE A 18 -5.67 -36.10 19.83
N ARG A 19 -5.60 -35.43 20.98
CA ARG A 19 -5.82 -36.03 22.29
C ARG A 19 -7.19 -36.71 22.29
N ASP A 20 -7.24 -37.97 22.72
CA ASP A 20 -8.47 -38.60 23.22
C ASP A 20 -8.93 -37.84 24.47
N ASP A 21 -9.72 -36.77 24.28
CA ASP A 21 -10.45 -36.10 25.36
C ASP A 21 -11.71 -36.92 25.72
N SER A 22 -11.53 -38.18 26.09
CA SER A 22 -12.63 -39.03 26.59
C SER A 22 -12.92 -38.84 28.07
N SER A 23 -12.65 -37.66 28.65
CA SER A 23 -12.89 -37.44 30.10
C SER A 23 -13.34 -36.03 30.52
N LEU A 24 -13.97 -35.26 29.64
CA LEU A 24 -14.67 -34.03 30.07
C LEU A 24 -16.15 -34.34 30.33
N SER A 25 -16.46 -34.54 31.61
CA SER A 25 -17.80 -34.77 32.16
C SER A 25 -18.61 -33.48 32.34
N ASP A 26 -18.54 -32.55 31.39
CA ASP A 26 -19.39 -31.35 31.42
C ASP A 26 -20.18 -31.28 30.11
N GLY A 27 -21.49 -31.09 30.20
CA GLY A 27 -22.51 -31.41 29.19
C GLY A 27 -22.52 -30.62 27.89
N GLY A 28 -21.34 -30.28 27.34
CA GLY A 28 -21.19 -29.74 26.00
C GLY A 28 -21.33 -30.83 24.93
N ASN A 29 -22.25 -30.64 23.98
CA ASN A 29 -22.32 -31.48 22.79
C ASN A 29 -21.04 -31.34 21.97
N ILE A 30 -20.13 -32.32 22.06
CA ILE A 30 -18.97 -32.42 21.17
C ILE A 30 -19.48 -32.85 19.80
N THR A 31 -19.36 -31.97 18.81
CA THR A 31 -19.68 -32.29 17.42
C THR A 31 -18.38 -32.65 16.71
N GLN A 32 -18.21 -33.93 16.37
CA GLN A 32 -17.06 -34.39 15.61
C GLN A 32 -17.31 -34.14 14.11
N THR A 33 -16.60 -33.18 13.54
CA THR A 33 -16.66 -32.89 12.11
C THR A 33 -15.56 -33.65 11.37
N SER A 34 -15.93 -34.44 10.35
CA SER A 34 -14.97 -35.04 9.42
C SER A 34 -14.77 -34.10 8.24
N ILE A 35 -13.51 -33.73 7.97
CA ILE A 35 -13.12 -32.95 6.79
C ILE A 35 -12.40 -33.88 5.83
N GLN A 36 -12.86 -33.94 4.58
CA GLN A 36 -12.19 -34.67 3.51
C GLN A 36 -11.23 -33.74 2.78
N ILE A 37 -9.93 -33.99 2.87
CA ILE A 37 -8.92 -33.26 2.12
C ILE A 37 -8.77 -33.94 0.75
N PRO A 38 -8.94 -33.22 -0.38
CA PRO A 38 -8.75 -33.79 -1.70
C PRO A 38 -7.36 -34.40 -1.85
N SER A 39 -7.27 -35.60 -2.42
CA SER A 39 -5.98 -36.28 -2.68
C SER A 39 -5.19 -35.67 -3.85
N SER A 40 -5.76 -34.68 -4.52
CA SER A 40 -5.15 -33.94 -5.63
C SER A 40 -5.61 -32.49 -5.60
N GLN A 41 -4.77 -31.58 -6.10
CA GLN A 41 -5.13 -30.17 -6.26
C GLN A 41 -6.43 -30.03 -7.08
N PRO A 42 -7.48 -29.39 -6.54
CA PRO A 42 -8.69 -29.11 -7.31
C PRO A 42 -8.39 -28.20 -8.51
N ALA A 43 -9.19 -28.31 -9.57
CA ALA A 43 -9.01 -27.50 -10.79
C ALA A 43 -9.18 -25.98 -10.58
N TRP A 44 -9.81 -25.56 -9.47
CA TRP A 44 -10.01 -24.17 -9.09
C TRP A 44 -8.96 -23.64 -8.10
N ALA A 45 -8.03 -24.48 -7.64
CA ALA A 45 -7.05 -24.07 -6.65
C ALA A 45 -5.92 -23.27 -7.32
N GLU A 46 -5.81 -22.00 -6.94
CA GLU A 46 -4.74 -21.11 -7.39
C GLU A 46 -3.51 -21.19 -6.48
N PRO A 47 -2.29 -20.99 -7.01
CA PRO A 47 -1.10 -20.82 -6.19
C PRO A 47 -1.25 -19.61 -5.25
N LEU A 48 -0.92 -19.81 -3.98
CA LEU A 48 -0.83 -18.68 -3.04
C LEU A 48 0.43 -17.87 -3.34
N SER A 49 0.27 -16.54 -3.43
CA SER A 49 1.41 -15.63 -3.63
C SER A 49 2.44 -15.79 -2.50
N PRO A 50 3.75 -15.80 -2.81
CA PRO A 50 4.79 -15.80 -1.79
C PRO A 50 4.81 -14.49 -0.97
N ASN A 51 4.23 -13.38 -1.46
CA ASN A 51 4.13 -12.10 -0.75
C ASN A 51 3.12 -12.13 0.41
N LEU A 52 3.01 -13.25 1.12
CA LEU A 52 2.04 -13.60 2.17
C LEU A 52 1.70 -12.46 3.16
N ALA A 53 2.59 -11.46 3.32
CA ALA A 53 2.32 -10.20 3.99
C ALA A 53 2.89 -9.01 3.19
N ALA A 54 2.20 -7.87 3.29
CA ALA A 54 2.62 -6.55 2.82
C ALA A 54 2.60 -5.57 3.99
N PHE A 55 3.37 -4.48 3.90
CA PHE A 55 3.39 -3.42 4.91
C PHE A 55 2.77 -2.14 4.36
N SER A 56 1.86 -1.54 5.11
CA SER A 56 1.44 -0.15 4.89
C SER A 56 2.21 0.76 5.84
N ILE A 57 2.81 1.81 5.29
CA ILE A 57 3.70 2.74 5.99
C ILE A 57 3.11 4.14 5.79
N GLU A 58 2.92 4.88 6.89
CA GLU A 58 2.60 6.30 6.82
C GLU A 58 3.76 7.06 6.14
N MET A 59 3.44 7.82 5.10
CA MET A 59 4.36 8.66 4.34
C MET A 59 5.22 9.58 5.23
N ASP A 60 4.66 10.08 6.33
CA ASP A 60 5.35 10.99 7.25
C ASP A 60 6.56 10.37 7.97
N ARG A 61 6.63 9.04 8.02
CA ARG A 61 7.73 8.27 8.62
C ARG A 61 8.64 7.65 7.59
N TRP A 62 8.48 7.95 6.31
CA TRP A 62 9.25 7.27 5.27
C TRP A 62 10.78 7.26 5.49
N PRO A 63 11.43 8.36 5.93
CA PRO A 63 12.86 8.35 6.24
C PRO A 63 13.26 7.42 7.40
N ASP A 64 12.35 7.11 8.32
CA ASP A 64 12.62 6.14 9.40
C ASP A 64 12.72 4.71 8.83
N TRP A 65 12.04 4.42 7.72
CA TRP A 65 12.04 3.12 7.06
C TRP A 65 13.16 2.98 6.03
N ALA A 66 13.28 3.94 5.12
CA ALA A 66 14.23 3.88 4.01
C ALA A 66 15.61 4.43 4.37
N GLY A 67 15.76 5.18 5.46
CA GLY A 67 16.96 5.92 5.79
C GLY A 67 16.81 7.41 5.52
N GLN A 68 17.65 8.21 6.17
CA GLN A 68 17.46 9.67 6.23
C GLN A 68 17.97 10.40 4.98
N LYS A 69 18.76 9.74 4.14
CA LYS A 69 19.36 10.29 2.90
C LYS A 69 19.53 9.21 1.84
N VAL A 70 19.55 9.63 0.58
CA VAL A 70 19.83 8.73 -0.55
C VAL A 70 21.25 8.17 -0.45
N GLY A 71 21.39 6.84 -0.52
CA GLY A 71 22.66 6.14 -0.35
C GLY A 71 23.03 5.84 1.11
N GLU A 72 22.20 6.23 2.08
CA GLU A 72 22.37 5.94 3.51
C GLU A 72 21.17 5.08 4.00
N PRO A 73 21.13 3.77 3.67
CA PRO A 73 19.99 2.93 3.98
C PRO A 73 19.83 2.67 5.48
N ASN A 74 18.58 2.45 5.92
CA ASN A 74 18.34 1.88 7.24
C ASN A 74 18.70 0.39 7.23
N GLU A 75 19.91 0.06 7.68
CA GLU A 75 20.44 -1.31 7.68
C GLU A 75 19.58 -2.29 8.48
N TYR A 76 18.96 -1.85 9.58
CA TYR A 76 18.09 -2.70 10.38
C TYR A 76 16.84 -3.11 9.61
N VAL A 77 16.15 -2.13 9.01
CA VAL A 77 14.94 -2.39 8.21
C VAL A 77 15.29 -3.28 7.02
N ASN A 78 16.38 -2.98 6.30
CA ASN A 78 16.81 -3.79 5.17
C ASN A 78 17.12 -5.23 5.56
N GLN A 79 17.77 -5.47 6.71
CA GLN A 79 18.04 -6.82 7.19
C GLN A 79 16.74 -7.58 7.51
N VAL A 80 15.74 -6.90 8.10
CA VAL A 80 14.43 -7.50 8.40
C VAL A 80 13.68 -7.84 7.12
N LEU A 81 13.61 -6.93 6.16
CA LEU A 81 12.94 -7.15 4.86
C LEU A 81 13.63 -8.27 4.08
N THR A 82 14.96 -8.31 4.07
CA THR A 82 15.74 -9.38 3.43
C THR A 82 15.45 -10.73 4.08
N ASN A 83 15.47 -10.81 5.41
CA ASN A 83 15.14 -12.05 6.13
C ASN A 83 13.72 -12.53 5.83
N LEU A 84 12.76 -11.61 5.67
CA LEU A 84 11.40 -11.96 5.29
C LEU A 84 11.37 -12.50 3.86
N GLY A 85 12.01 -11.81 2.91
CA GLY A 85 12.10 -12.24 1.52
C GLY A 85 12.77 -13.60 1.33
N GLU A 86 13.84 -13.89 2.08
CA GLU A 86 14.49 -15.20 2.08
C GLU A 86 13.58 -16.33 2.58
N ARG A 87 12.66 -16.03 3.51
CA ARG A 87 11.74 -17.02 4.08
C ARG A 87 10.51 -17.25 3.22
N THR A 88 10.00 -16.21 2.58
CA THR A 88 8.80 -16.24 1.75
C THR A 88 9.10 -16.56 0.29
N GLY A 89 10.34 -16.35 -0.16
CA GLY A 89 10.79 -16.51 -1.54
C GLY A 89 10.60 -15.26 -2.40
N ALA A 90 10.10 -14.15 -1.84
CA ALA A 90 9.92 -12.88 -2.53
C ALA A 90 9.94 -11.70 -1.55
N MET A 91 10.49 -10.56 -1.98
CA MET A 91 10.55 -9.36 -1.15
C MET A 91 9.14 -8.87 -0.76
N PRO A 92 8.91 -8.45 0.50
CA PRO A 92 7.62 -7.94 0.92
C PRO A 92 7.22 -6.70 0.13
N TYR A 93 5.92 -6.60 -0.16
CA TYR A 93 5.35 -5.43 -0.83
C TYR A 93 5.15 -4.29 0.18
N LEU A 94 5.51 -3.07 -0.19
CA LEU A 94 5.30 -1.88 0.64
C LEU A 94 4.26 -0.94 0.01
N ARG A 95 3.29 -0.47 0.81
CA ARG A 95 2.46 0.70 0.48
C ARG A 95 2.97 1.87 1.31
N VAL A 96 3.43 2.93 0.68
CA VAL A 96 3.80 4.16 1.38
C VAL A 96 2.78 5.24 1.05
N GLY A 97 2.04 5.70 2.05
CA GLY A 97 0.88 6.54 1.80
C GLY A 97 0.09 6.82 3.08
N ALA A 98 -1.20 6.45 3.07
CA ALA A 98 -2.13 6.56 4.17
C ALA A 98 -2.52 8.01 4.50
N ASN A 99 -2.99 8.32 5.71
CA ASN A 99 -3.50 9.66 6.04
C ASN A 99 -2.47 10.77 5.80
N SER A 100 -1.20 10.45 6.03
CA SER A 100 -0.09 11.37 5.84
C SER A 100 0.11 11.80 4.37
N GLU A 101 -0.21 10.95 3.39
CA GLU A 101 -0.12 11.33 1.96
C GLU A 101 -1.03 12.51 1.62
N ASP A 102 -2.21 12.53 2.23
CA ASP A 102 -3.26 13.52 2.02
C ASP A 102 -3.02 14.83 2.78
N ARG A 103 -1.91 14.90 3.52
CA ARG A 103 -1.35 16.08 4.17
C ARG A 103 -0.03 16.53 3.56
N ALA A 104 0.45 15.85 2.52
CA ALA A 104 1.73 16.13 1.90
C ALA A 104 1.62 17.10 0.73
N THR A 105 2.55 18.07 0.66
CA THR A 105 2.71 18.99 -0.47
C THR A 105 4.17 19.12 -0.87
N LEU A 106 4.44 19.45 -2.12
CA LEU A 106 5.77 19.52 -2.68
C LEU A 106 6.44 20.87 -2.35
N ASP A 107 7.61 20.81 -1.74
CA ASP A 107 8.49 21.96 -1.51
C ASP A 107 9.95 21.52 -1.69
N LEU A 108 10.46 21.75 -2.89
CA LEU A 108 11.81 21.35 -3.29
C LEU A 108 12.91 22.21 -2.66
N SER A 109 12.59 23.16 -1.79
CA SER A 109 13.59 23.81 -0.94
C SER A 109 14.14 22.86 0.13
N TYR A 110 13.40 21.80 0.47
CA TYR A 110 13.87 20.70 1.31
C TYR A 110 14.55 19.60 0.47
N GLU A 111 15.61 19.01 1.03
CA GLU A 111 16.32 17.91 0.40
C GLU A 111 15.46 16.64 0.40
N VAL A 112 15.06 16.15 1.57
CA VAL A 112 14.25 14.93 1.70
C VAL A 112 12.81 15.26 2.07
N MET A 113 12.58 15.80 3.27
CA MET A 113 11.26 16.25 3.69
C MET A 113 11.36 17.19 4.89
N ASN A 114 10.27 17.89 5.18
CA ASN A 114 10.07 18.54 6.47
C ASN A 114 8.63 18.29 6.92
N ALA A 115 8.42 17.91 8.18
CA ALA A 115 7.10 17.58 8.70
C ALA A 115 6.87 18.23 10.06
N THR A 116 5.62 18.61 10.32
CA THR A 116 5.19 19.13 11.62
C THR A 116 4.33 18.10 12.30
N PHE A 117 4.73 17.67 13.50
CA PHE A 117 3.98 16.70 14.30
C PHE A 117 3.35 17.40 15.50
N PRO A 118 2.10 17.08 15.88
CA PRO A 118 1.54 17.53 17.14
C PRO A 118 2.28 16.86 18.30
N ALA A 119 2.15 17.43 19.50
CA ALA A 119 2.73 16.82 20.69
C ALA A 119 2.07 15.45 20.97
N PRO A 120 2.85 14.40 21.27
CA PRO A 120 2.29 13.11 21.63
C PRO A 120 1.47 13.21 22.92
N THR A 121 0.38 12.45 22.97
CA THR A 121 -0.51 12.34 24.14
C THR A 121 -0.53 10.90 24.65
N ALA A 122 -1.19 10.64 25.77
CA ALA A 122 -1.36 9.27 26.24
C ALA A 122 -2.25 8.44 25.30
N GLU A 123 -3.22 9.10 24.68
CA GLU A 123 -4.16 8.53 23.72
C GLU A 123 -3.51 8.33 22.34
N VAL A 124 -2.65 9.26 21.93
CA VAL A 124 -1.92 9.23 20.65
C VAL A 124 -0.43 9.41 20.91
N PRO A 125 0.28 8.35 21.32
CA PRO A 125 1.71 8.43 21.69
C PRO A 125 2.63 8.61 20.47
N VAL A 126 2.17 8.24 19.28
CA VAL A 126 2.89 8.40 18.01
C VAL A 126 1.95 9.09 17.03
N PRO A 127 1.83 10.43 17.11
CA PRO A 127 0.95 11.14 16.20
C PRO A 127 1.50 11.14 14.78
N GLU A 128 0.57 11.14 13.82
CA GLU A 128 0.84 11.47 12.43
C GLU A 128 1.17 12.97 12.30
N ALA A 129 1.88 13.34 11.25
CA ALA A 129 2.16 14.74 10.93
C ALA A 129 0.87 15.51 10.60
N ASP A 130 0.78 16.76 11.06
CA ASP A 130 -0.26 17.71 10.64
C ASP A 130 -0.04 18.15 9.19
N HIS A 131 1.22 18.22 8.77
CA HIS A 131 1.63 18.58 7.42
C HIS A 131 3.01 18.04 7.07
N ILE A 132 3.22 17.72 5.78
CA ILE A 132 4.48 17.24 5.23
C ILE A 132 4.84 18.05 3.99
N PHE A 133 6.08 18.50 3.93
CA PHE A 133 6.72 19.00 2.72
C PHE A 133 7.58 17.90 2.11
N ILE A 134 7.23 17.47 0.90
CA ILE A 134 7.99 16.53 0.07
C ILE A 134 9.14 17.30 -0.58
N GLY A 135 10.37 16.90 -0.23
CA GLY A 135 11.59 17.42 -0.83
C GLY A 135 11.98 16.67 -2.10
N ARG A 136 13.04 17.17 -2.74
CA ARG A 136 13.54 16.65 -4.03
C ARG A 136 13.90 15.16 -3.99
N ASP A 137 14.46 14.69 -2.89
CA ASP A 137 15.05 13.36 -2.73
C ASP A 137 14.10 12.39 -1.99
N PHE A 138 12.90 12.84 -1.61
CA PHE A 138 11.93 12.04 -0.84
C PHE A 138 11.65 10.67 -1.47
N TYR A 139 11.21 10.67 -2.73
CA TYR A 139 10.91 9.44 -3.46
C TYR A 139 12.19 8.65 -3.80
N ALA A 140 13.34 9.33 -3.92
CA ALA A 140 14.62 8.70 -4.23
C ALA A 140 15.17 7.88 -3.06
N LEU A 141 14.70 8.13 -1.82
CA LEU A 141 14.99 7.25 -0.69
C LEU A 141 14.58 5.80 -0.95
N SER A 142 13.62 5.54 -1.85
CA SER A 142 13.21 4.18 -2.21
C SER A 142 14.39 3.31 -2.71
N GLY A 143 15.41 3.92 -3.31
CA GLY A 143 16.62 3.20 -3.73
C GLY A 143 17.44 2.61 -2.58
N ASN A 144 17.21 3.06 -1.35
CA ASN A 144 17.85 2.50 -0.17
C ASN A 144 17.27 1.15 0.25
N LEU A 145 16.09 0.75 -0.24
CA LEU A 145 15.50 -0.55 0.07
C LEU A 145 16.33 -1.69 -0.55
N PRO A 146 16.15 -2.94 -0.11
CA PRO A 146 16.84 -4.06 -0.72
C PRO A 146 16.40 -4.30 -2.18
N ASP A 147 17.29 -4.87 -2.97
CA ASP A 147 17.06 -5.13 -4.39
C ASP A 147 15.80 -5.96 -4.65
N GLY A 148 15.06 -5.58 -5.68
CA GLY A 148 13.82 -6.22 -6.10
C GLY A 148 12.61 -5.92 -5.22
N THR A 149 12.70 -5.00 -4.25
CA THR A 149 11.54 -4.64 -3.42
C THR A 149 10.44 -4.00 -4.27
N PRO A 150 9.22 -4.57 -4.31
CA PRO A 150 8.08 -3.96 -4.95
C PRO A 150 7.33 -3.04 -3.98
N PHE A 151 6.85 -1.90 -4.45
CA PHE A 151 6.08 -0.99 -3.62
C PHE A 151 5.16 -0.08 -4.43
N GLN A 152 4.24 0.58 -3.73
CA GLN A 152 3.35 1.61 -4.26
C GLN A 152 3.50 2.93 -3.49
N TRP A 153 3.32 4.04 -4.20
CA TRP A 153 3.31 5.38 -3.65
C TRP A 153 1.91 6.00 -3.64
N GLY A 154 1.54 6.57 -2.50
CA GLY A 154 0.44 7.51 -2.38
C GLY A 154 0.78 8.88 -2.96
N ILE A 155 -0.19 9.53 -3.59
CA ILE A 155 -0.13 10.89 -4.11
C ILE A 155 -1.36 11.65 -3.61
N ASN A 156 -1.15 12.85 -3.09
CA ASN A 156 -2.20 13.64 -2.44
C ASN A 156 -3.38 13.94 -3.38
N LEU A 157 -4.57 13.45 -3.03
CA LEU A 157 -5.85 13.86 -3.62
C LEU A 157 -6.61 14.81 -2.70
N ALA A 158 -6.53 14.61 -1.39
CA ALA A 158 -7.38 15.30 -0.42
C ALA A 158 -7.15 16.81 -0.31
N SER A 159 -6.05 17.32 -0.89
CA SER A 159 -5.85 18.77 -1.09
C SER A 159 -6.82 19.37 -2.10
N LEU A 160 -7.40 18.55 -2.98
CA LEU A 160 -8.20 18.94 -4.14
C LEU A 160 -7.51 20.02 -4.99
N ASN A 161 -6.18 19.95 -5.06
CA ASN A 161 -5.34 20.78 -5.91
C ASN A 161 -4.70 19.91 -7.00
N ARG A 162 -5.34 19.84 -8.17
CA ARG A 162 -4.87 19.06 -9.32
C ARG A 162 -3.43 19.37 -9.72
N THR A 163 -3.02 20.63 -9.63
CA THR A 163 -1.66 21.06 -9.95
C THR A 163 -0.65 20.44 -8.99
N GLU A 164 -0.99 20.33 -7.71
CA GLU A 164 -0.15 19.71 -6.68
C GLU A 164 -0.01 18.20 -6.92
N THR A 165 -1.12 17.50 -7.15
CA THR A 165 -1.12 16.06 -7.47
C THR A 165 -0.24 15.76 -8.69
N ILE A 166 -0.38 16.55 -9.77
CA ILE A 166 0.44 16.40 -10.97
C ILE A 166 1.92 16.72 -10.69
N ALA A 167 2.21 17.73 -9.86
CA ALA A 167 3.58 18.08 -9.50
C ALA A 167 4.27 16.93 -8.74
N GLN A 168 3.56 16.29 -7.80
CA GLN A 168 4.05 15.10 -7.11
C GLN A 168 4.28 13.93 -8.07
N ALA A 169 3.32 13.62 -8.95
CA ALA A 169 3.47 12.59 -9.98
C ALA A 169 4.65 12.86 -10.92
N LYS A 170 4.90 14.11 -11.27
CA LYS A 170 6.07 14.50 -12.08
C LYS A 170 7.40 14.25 -11.34
N LEU A 171 7.46 14.50 -10.03
CA LEU A 171 8.66 14.19 -9.24
C LEU A 171 8.88 12.67 -9.13
N VAL A 172 7.80 11.89 -8.98
CA VAL A 172 7.86 10.42 -9.09
C VAL A 172 8.40 10.01 -10.45
N ALA A 173 7.85 10.55 -11.55
CA ALA A 173 8.31 10.24 -12.90
C ALA A 173 9.81 10.54 -13.09
N ASP A 174 10.29 11.71 -12.66
CA ASP A 174 11.71 12.06 -12.72
C ASP A 174 12.59 11.07 -11.92
N THR A 175 12.09 10.64 -10.76
CA THR A 175 12.80 9.74 -9.84
C THR A 175 12.87 8.28 -10.30
N PHE A 176 11.84 7.79 -10.99
CA PHE A 176 11.73 6.38 -11.37
C PHE A 176 11.90 6.10 -12.87
N GLN A 177 11.67 7.11 -13.72
CA GLN A 177 11.65 6.96 -15.18
C GLN A 177 12.52 8.00 -15.90
N GLY A 178 12.81 9.13 -15.24
CA GLY A 178 13.55 10.25 -15.82
C GLY A 178 15.04 10.24 -15.49
N GLU A 179 15.61 11.44 -15.37
CA GLU A 179 17.06 11.65 -15.21
C GLU A 179 17.61 11.03 -13.91
N ARG A 180 16.73 10.83 -12.93
CA ARG A 180 17.08 10.31 -11.60
C ARG A 180 16.75 8.83 -11.41
N ALA A 181 16.25 8.14 -12.46
CA ALA A 181 15.91 6.71 -12.40
C ALA A 181 17.05 5.80 -11.91
N HIS A 182 18.31 6.21 -12.14
CA HIS A 182 19.48 5.49 -11.64
C HIS A 182 19.54 5.38 -10.10
N LEU A 183 18.85 6.27 -9.37
CA LEU A 183 18.79 6.26 -7.91
C LEU A 183 17.85 5.19 -7.37
N THR A 184 16.93 4.67 -8.19
CA THR A 184 15.87 3.73 -7.78
C THR A 184 15.85 2.47 -8.65
N ALA A 185 16.87 2.26 -9.47
CA ALA A 185 16.94 1.15 -10.43
C ALA A 185 16.95 -0.25 -9.80
N ASN A 186 17.19 -0.35 -8.49
CA ASN A 186 17.17 -1.60 -7.74
C ASN A 186 15.79 -1.98 -7.20
N VAL A 187 14.80 -1.08 -7.26
CA VAL A 187 13.44 -1.32 -6.74
C VAL A 187 12.39 -1.25 -7.84
N ASN A 188 11.18 -1.73 -7.56
CA ASN A 188 10.08 -1.73 -8.51
C ASN A 188 8.90 -0.88 -7.98
N LEU A 189 8.67 0.27 -8.62
CA LEU A 189 7.45 1.06 -8.39
C LEU A 189 6.29 0.40 -9.16
N ASP A 190 5.48 -0.36 -8.44
CA ASP A 190 4.40 -1.18 -9.01
C ASP A 190 3.11 -0.37 -9.24
N ALA A 191 2.81 0.57 -8.33
CA ALA A 191 1.56 1.32 -8.38
C ALA A 191 1.66 2.74 -7.81
N LEU A 192 0.72 3.58 -8.27
CA LEU A 192 0.37 4.87 -7.67
C LEU A 192 -1.06 4.83 -7.14
N GLU A 193 -1.23 5.23 -5.90
CA GLU A 193 -2.53 5.45 -5.25
C GLU A 193 -2.78 6.95 -5.21
N ILE A 194 -3.92 7.41 -5.74
CA ILE A 194 -4.26 8.83 -5.79
C ILE A 194 -5.35 9.07 -4.74
N GLY A 195 -4.91 9.46 -3.54
CA GLY A 195 -5.74 9.68 -2.38
C GLY A 195 -5.99 8.44 -1.53
N ASN A 196 -6.11 8.67 -0.23
CA ASN A 196 -6.39 7.66 0.78
C ASN A 196 -7.74 7.92 1.46
N GLU A 197 -8.55 6.87 1.67
CA GLU A 197 -9.83 6.92 2.38
C GLU A 197 -10.71 8.11 1.98
N PRO A 198 -11.01 8.28 0.68
CA PRO A 198 -11.77 9.42 0.18
C PRO A 198 -13.16 9.53 0.81
N ASP A 199 -13.72 8.45 1.34
CA ASP A 199 -14.97 8.43 2.09
C ASP A 199 -14.94 9.31 3.36
N PHE A 200 -13.76 9.60 3.93
CA PHE A 200 -13.63 10.53 5.05
C PHE A 200 -13.48 12.01 4.65
N TYR A 201 -13.35 12.35 3.37
CA TYR A 201 -13.08 13.74 2.97
C TYR A 201 -14.29 14.67 3.19
N ALA A 202 -15.51 14.12 3.19
CA ALA A 202 -16.74 14.91 3.39
C ALA A 202 -16.65 15.78 4.67
N ASP A 203 -16.29 15.15 5.78
CA ASP A 203 -16.15 15.81 7.07
C ASP A 203 -14.75 16.39 7.27
N GLY A 204 -13.70 15.61 6.99
CA GLY A 204 -12.32 16.02 7.20
C GLY A 204 -11.90 17.26 6.40
N LYS A 205 -12.52 17.49 5.23
CA LYS A 205 -12.27 18.64 4.35
C LYS A 205 -13.46 19.59 4.24
N LYS A 206 -14.52 19.41 5.03
CA LYS A 206 -15.73 20.24 5.04
C LYS A 206 -16.41 20.35 3.67
N LEU A 207 -16.32 19.30 2.85
CA LEU A 207 -17.02 19.20 1.57
C LEU A 207 -18.50 18.87 1.78
N GLY A 208 -18.83 18.25 2.91
CA GLY A 208 -20.19 17.88 3.29
C GLY A 208 -20.84 16.93 2.29
N ALA A 209 -22.17 16.99 2.19
CA ALA A 209 -22.97 16.07 1.39
C ALA A 209 -22.73 16.14 -0.14
N ALA A 210 -21.96 17.11 -0.63
CA ALA A 210 -21.57 17.19 -2.04
C ALA A 210 -20.51 16.14 -2.39
N TRP A 211 -19.71 15.70 -1.42
CA TRP A 211 -18.73 14.65 -1.60
C TRP A 211 -19.42 13.29 -1.55
N THR A 212 -19.59 12.70 -2.72
CA THR A 212 -20.30 11.44 -2.95
C THR A 212 -19.41 10.50 -3.75
N PRO A 213 -19.72 9.18 -3.82
CA PRO A 213 -18.98 8.27 -4.69
C PRO A 213 -18.86 8.75 -6.14
N ALA A 214 -19.91 9.41 -6.65
CA ALA A 214 -19.90 10.00 -7.99
C ALA A 214 -18.99 11.22 -8.11
N ASN A 215 -18.99 12.12 -7.11
CA ASN A 215 -18.11 13.27 -7.12
C ASN A 215 -16.64 12.85 -7.01
N TYR A 216 -16.32 11.92 -6.09
CA TYR A 216 -15.00 11.32 -6.00
C TYR A 216 -14.58 10.67 -7.31
N SER A 217 -15.43 9.83 -7.93
CA SER A 217 -15.08 9.13 -9.18
C SER A 217 -14.73 10.09 -10.31
N HIS A 218 -15.50 11.19 -10.46
CA HIS A 218 -15.20 12.21 -11.46
C HIS A 218 -13.91 12.99 -11.13
N THR A 219 -13.69 13.35 -9.87
CA THR A 219 -12.47 14.05 -9.45
C THR A 219 -11.24 13.18 -9.62
N TRP A 220 -11.30 11.93 -9.15
CA TRP A 220 -10.21 10.97 -9.28
C TRP A 220 -9.85 10.75 -10.76
N LEU A 221 -10.85 10.60 -11.63
CA LEU A 221 -10.63 10.41 -13.07
C LEU A 221 -9.94 11.62 -13.73
N ASP A 222 -10.38 12.84 -13.41
CA ASP A 222 -9.73 14.08 -13.91
C ASP A 222 -8.26 14.19 -13.45
N TYR A 223 -7.97 13.77 -12.22
CA TYR A 223 -6.63 13.80 -11.65
C TYR A 223 -5.76 12.70 -12.25
N ALA A 224 -6.30 11.48 -12.39
CA ALA A 224 -5.65 10.35 -13.05
C ALA A 224 -5.27 10.67 -14.51
N GLN A 225 -6.13 11.38 -15.25
CA GLN A 225 -5.82 11.88 -16.59
C GLN A 225 -4.61 12.83 -16.54
N GLY A 226 -4.58 13.80 -15.64
CA GLY A 226 -3.43 14.70 -15.47
C GLY A 226 -2.14 13.98 -15.07
N VAL A 227 -2.23 12.99 -14.18
CA VAL A 227 -1.09 12.14 -13.79
C VAL A 227 -0.56 11.37 -15.00
N SER A 228 -1.45 10.78 -15.81
CA SER A 228 -1.07 10.00 -17.00
C SER A 228 -0.34 10.80 -18.08
N GLU A 229 -0.43 12.13 -18.04
CA GLU A 229 0.31 13.01 -18.96
C GLU A 229 1.79 13.21 -18.55
N VAL A 230 2.14 12.96 -17.28
CA VAL A 230 3.48 13.28 -16.74
C VAL A 230 4.29 12.06 -16.31
N ILE A 231 3.65 10.89 -16.17
CA ILE A 231 4.32 9.63 -15.87
C ILE A 231 3.87 8.56 -16.86
N GLN A 232 4.80 7.74 -17.35
CA GLN A 232 4.43 6.59 -18.16
C GLN A 232 3.77 5.55 -17.24
N LEU A 233 2.48 5.31 -17.45
CA LEU A 233 1.71 4.29 -16.74
C LEU A 233 1.64 2.99 -17.55
N GLY A 234 1.61 1.86 -16.84
CA GLY A 234 1.51 0.53 -17.43
C GLY A 234 2.76 0.08 -18.22
N GLY A 235 2.73 -1.18 -18.67
CA GLY A 235 3.92 -1.82 -19.24
C GLY A 235 5.03 -1.91 -18.18
N ASP A 236 6.14 -1.20 -18.44
CA ASP A 236 7.29 -1.07 -17.53
C ASP A 236 7.11 0.04 -16.47
N GLY A 237 6.01 0.81 -16.53
CA GLY A 237 5.66 1.83 -15.55
C GLY A 237 4.63 1.36 -14.51
N PRO A 238 4.38 2.15 -13.46
CA PRO A 238 3.39 1.80 -12.45
C PRO A 238 1.97 1.82 -12.99
N TYR A 239 1.09 1.10 -12.29
CA TYR A 239 -0.35 1.12 -12.53
C TYR A 239 -1.04 2.08 -11.56
N LEU A 240 -2.25 2.52 -11.89
CA LEU A 240 -3.07 3.31 -10.99
C LEU A 240 -3.93 2.40 -10.10
N THR A 241 -4.14 2.86 -8.88
CA THR A 241 -4.94 2.18 -7.86
C THR A 241 -5.97 3.16 -7.31
N PRO A 242 -7.19 3.17 -7.88
CA PRO A 242 -8.30 3.93 -7.31
C PRO A 242 -8.82 3.29 -6.03
N GLY A 243 -9.64 4.05 -5.30
CA GLY A 243 -10.27 3.62 -4.07
C GLY A 243 -9.46 4.04 -2.85
N ALA A 244 -9.00 3.04 -2.10
CA ALA A 244 -8.47 3.14 -0.74
C ALA A 244 -9.53 3.52 0.30
N MET A 245 -10.81 3.13 0.09
CA MET A 245 -11.89 3.43 1.02
C MET A 245 -11.65 2.84 2.40
N ALA A 246 -12.07 3.54 3.44
CA ALA A 246 -12.08 3.01 4.80
C ALA A 246 -13.23 2.01 5.01
N GLY A 247 -14.41 2.29 4.45
CA GLY A 247 -15.58 1.40 4.53
C GLY A 247 -16.34 1.47 5.85
N PHE A 248 -16.10 2.48 6.68
CA PHE A 248 -16.75 2.67 7.99
C PHE A 248 -17.79 3.80 8.03
N GLU A 249 -17.73 4.72 7.08
CA GLU A 249 -18.62 5.87 7.07
C GLU A 249 -20.03 5.51 6.60
N THR A 250 -21.03 6.22 7.11
CA THR A 250 -22.42 6.06 6.66
C THR A 250 -22.84 7.24 5.78
N PRO A 251 -23.33 7.01 4.54
CA PRO A 251 -23.50 5.71 3.89
C PRO A 251 -22.16 5.09 3.46
N VAL A 252 -22.07 3.76 3.54
CA VAL A 252 -20.86 3.01 3.17
C VAL A 252 -20.61 3.17 1.67
N TRP A 253 -19.39 3.59 1.32
CA TRP A 253 -18.94 3.62 -0.06
C TRP A 253 -18.53 2.20 -0.47
N THR A 254 -18.92 1.79 -1.68
CA THR A 254 -18.58 0.46 -2.22
C THR A 254 -17.87 0.59 -3.57
N PRO A 255 -17.06 -0.40 -3.96
CA PRO A 255 -16.46 -0.44 -5.30
C PRO A 255 -17.51 -0.32 -6.41
N GLU A 256 -18.68 -0.97 -6.25
CA GLU A 256 -19.78 -0.91 -7.22
C GLU A 256 -20.23 0.53 -7.48
N ALA A 257 -20.37 1.35 -6.43
CA ALA A 257 -20.81 2.73 -6.56
C ALA A 257 -19.85 3.58 -7.41
N PHE A 258 -18.55 3.30 -7.36
CA PHE A 258 -17.56 3.99 -8.19
C PHE A 258 -17.56 3.50 -9.63
N PHE A 259 -17.74 2.20 -9.85
CA PHE A 259 -17.86 1.65 -11.20
C PHE A 259 -19.11 2.18 -11.90
N GLU A 260 -20.25 2.23 -11.21
CA GLU A 260 -21.48 2.83 -11.72
C GLU A 260 -21.33 4.34 -12.00
N ALA A 261 -20.55 5.03 -11.18
CA ALA A 261 -20.20 6.43 -11.39
C ALA A 261 -19.15 6.68 -12.48
N GLY A 262 -18.61 5.62 -13.11
CA GLY A 262 -17.70 5.75 -14.24
C GLY A 262 -16.26 6.08 -13.87
N ILE A 263 -15.76 5.66 -12.69
CA ILE A 263 -14.34 5.83 -12.32
C ILE A 263 -13.37 5.18 -13.34
N LEU A 264 -13.84 4.16 -14.08
CA LEU A 264 -13.14 3.49 -15.19
C LEU A 264 -13.76 3.81 -16.57
N GLY A 265 -14.46 4.95 -16.67
CA GLY A 265 -15.18 5.37 -17.88
C GLY A 265 -14.28 5.81 -19.04
N ASP A 266 -13.02 6.18 -18.75
CA ASP A 266 -12.00 6.49 -19.77
C ASP A 266 -11.21 5.23 -20.13
N ASP A 267 -11.13 4.89 -21.41
CA ASP A 267 -10.47 3.66 -21.88
C ASP A 267 -8.95 3.66 -21.62
N ASN A 268 -8.28 4.82 -21.68
CA ASN A 268 -6.85 4.91 -21.46
C ASN A 268 -6.53 4.73 -19.96
N ILE A 269 -7.30 5.39 -19.10
CA ILE A 269 -7.14 5.25 -17.64
C ILE A 269 -7.51 3.84 -17.19
N ARG A 270 -8.61 3.28 -17.69
CA ARG A 270 -8.99 1.89 -17.40
C ARG A 270 -7.90 0.90 -17.77
N ALA A 271 -7.17 1.11 -18.88
CA ALA A 271 -6.12 0.20 -19.32
C ALA A 271 -4.90 0.16 -18.38
N VAL A 272 -4.73 1.18 -17.54
CA VAL A 272 -3.62 1.29 -16.58
C VAL A 272 -4.07 1.13 -15.13
N VAL A 273 -5.32 0.74 -14.87
CA VAL A 273 -5.80 0.32 -13.55
C VAL A 273 -5.76 -1.20 -13.45
N LYS A 274 -5.05 -1.74 -12.46
CA LYS A 274 -4.91 -3.20 -12.23
C LYS A 274 -5.62 -3.71 -10.99
N GLN A 275 -5.78 -2.86 -9.98
CA GLN A 275 -6.39 -3.22 -8.71
C GLN A 275 -7.23 -2.07 -8.16
N PHE A 276 -8.20 -2.43 -7.34
CA PHE A 276 -9.05 -1.50 -6.62
C PHE A 276 -8.80 -1.69 -5.12
N ASN A 277 -8.47 -0.62 -4.40
CA ASN A 277 -8.12 -0.74 -2.99
C ASN A 277 -9.33 -0.45 -2.09
N GLN A 278 -9.47 -1.25 -1.04
CA GLN A 278 -10.39 -1.04 0.06
C GLN A 278 -9.70 -1.53 1.34
N HIS A 279 -9.82 -0.75 2.42
CA HIS A 279 -9.35 -1.16 3.73
C HIS A 279 -10.43 -2.01 4.41
N GLU A 280 -10.04 -3.15 4.97
CA GLU A 280 -10.83 -3.87 5.95
C GLU A 280 -10.13 -3.68 7.29
N ARG A 281 -10.79 -3.02 8.25
CA ARG A 281 -10.31 -2.90 9.64
C ARG A 281 -11.37 -3.44 10.59
#